data_AF-A0A0V1HNS0-F1
#
_entry.id   AF-A0A0V1HNS0-F1
#
_cell.length_a   1.000
_cell.length_b   1.000
_cell.length_c   1.000
_cell.angle_alpha   90.00
_cell.angle_beta   90.00
_cell.angle_gamma   90.00
#
_symmetry.space_group_name_H-M   'P 1'
#
loop_
_entity.id
_entity.type
_entity.pdbx_description
1 polymer ?
#
loop_
_entity_poly.entity_id
_entity_poly.type
_entity_poly.pdbx_seq_one_letter_code
_entity_poly.pdbx_strand_id
1 'polypeptide(L)' 'MVLGQQPIGPTSEAGPSSRAETTPTDCVPKRGRCALCSRSKDRKTRYRCATCNRFICQMHTVKVESRFCKECPVTHEE' A
#
# COMPACT_ATOMS: atom_id res chain seq x y z
N MET A 1 54.46 -9.74 -34.58
CA MET A 1 54.65 -9.83 -33.11
C MET A 1 53.33 -9.44 -32.50
N VAL A 2 52.71 -10.36 -31.75
CA VAL A 2 51.33 -10.25 -31.26
C VAL A 2 51.33 -9.58 -29.89
N LEU A 3 50.19 -8.95 -29.54
CA LEU A 3 49.60 -8.75 -28.21
C LEU A 3 49.57 -7.30 -27.66
N GLY A 4 48.35 -6.77 -27.58
CA GLY A 4 47.99 -5.56 -26.84
C GLY A 4 46.47 -5.38 -26.76
N GLN A 5 45.77 -6.42 -26.28
CA GLN A 5 44.34 -6.40 -26.01
C GLN A 5 44.07 -5.50 -24.79
N GLN A 6 43.21 -4.49 -24.94
CA GLN A 6 42.60 -3.80 -23.80
C GLN A 6 41.16 -4.33 -23.64
N PRO A 7 40.83 -5.10 -22.59
CA PRO A 7 39.46 -5.45 -22.31
C PRO A 7 38.73 -4.32 -21.59
N ILE A 8 37.50 -4.12 -22.05
CA ILE A 8 36.42 -3.32 -21.50
C ILE A 8 36.15 -3.75 -20.06
N GLY A 9 36.08 -2.80 -19.14
CA GLY A 9 35.51 -3.01 -17.81
C GLY A 9 34.58 -1.84 -17.47
N PRO A 10 33.25 -2.02 -17.41
CA PRO A 10 32.40 -1.05 -16.74
C PRO A 10 32.77 -1.09 -15.26
N THR A 11 33.28 0.02 -14.73
CA THR A 11 33.54 0.17 -13.30
C THR A 11 32.26 -0.13 -12.57
N SER A 12 32.29 -1.27 -11.87
CA SER A 12 31.25 -1.75 -10.99
C SER A 12 31.18 -0.81 -9.79
N GLU A 13 30.47 0.30 -9.96
CA GLU A 13 29.93 1.02 -8.81
C GLU A 13 28.70 0.25 -8.35
N ALA A 14 28.96 -0.91 -7.75
CA ALA A 14 28.02 -1.58 -6.87
C ALA A 14 27.86 -0.67 -5.64
N GLY A 15 27.02 0.36 -5.78
CA GLY A 15 26.53 1.13 -4.65
C GLY A 15 25.95 0.16 -3.63
N PRO A 16 26.22 0.36 -2.32
CA PRO A 16 25.68 -0.51 -1.30
C PRO A 16 24.16 -0.53 -1.47
N SER A 17 23.66 -1.74 -1.76
CA SER A 17 22.27 -2.11 -1.66
C SER A 17 21.82 -1.73 -0.26
N SER A 18 21.19 -0.57 -0.14
CA SER A 18 20.51 -0.12 1.08
C SER A 18 19.31 -1.03 1.28
N ARG A 19 19.59 -2.25 1.73
CA ARG A 19 18.64 -3.16 2.33
C ARG A 19 18.10 -2.41 3.53
N ALA A 20 16.95 -1.76 3.32
CA ALA A 20 16.20 -1.11 4.37
C ALA A 20 16.07 -2.11 5.51
N GLU A 21 16.70 -1.78 6.65
CA GLU A 21 16.46 -2.46 7.90
C GLU A 21 14.99 -2.22 8.25
N THR A 22 14.12 -3.13 7.84
CA THR A 22 12.74 -3.13 8.26
C THR A 22 12.71 -3.63 9.69
N THR A 23 12.80 -2.69 10.63
CA THR A 23 12.33 -2.88 11.99
C THR A 23 10.87 -3.36 11.92
N PRO A 24 10.53 -4.54 12.46
CA PRO A 24 9.14 -4.94 12.58
C PRO A 24 8.53 -4.16 13.75
N THR A 25 8.19 -2.89 13.51
CA THR A 25 7.31 -2.14 14.41
C THR A 25 5.87 -2.58 14.13
N ASP A 26 5.61 -3.87 14.35
CA ASP A 26 4.33 -4.56 14.17
C ASP A 26 3.42 -4.27 15.38
N CYS A 27 3.02 -3.01 15.51
CA CYS A 27 1.88 -2.61 16.36
C CYS A 27 1.13 -1.41 15.76
N VAL A 28 1.49 -0.95 14.56
CA VAL A 28 0.78 0.15 13.92
C VAL A 28 -0.38 -0.44 13.12
N PRO A 29 -1.65 -0.12 13.46
CA PRO A 29 -2.78 -0.63 12.70
C PRO A 29 -2.64 -0.20 11.23
N LYS A 30 -2.53 -1.21 10.36
CA LYS A 30 -2.26 -1.06 8.92
C LYS A 30 -3.26 -0.06 8.32
N ARG A 31 -2.76 1.12 7.93
CA ARG A 31 -3.54 2.16 7.22
C ARG A 31 -3.48 1.86 5.73
N GLY A 32 -4.62 1.79 5.07
CA GLY A 32 -4.72 1.56 3.63
C GLY A 32 -5.36 2.72 2.90
N ARG A 33 -5.34 2.67 1.58
CA ARG A 33 -5.99 3.68 0.72
C ARG A 33 -7.45 3.34 0.54
N CYS A 34 -8.32 4.35 0.59
CA CYS A 34 -9.74 4.13 0.34
C CYS A 34 -9.96 3.58 -1.07
N ALA A 35 -10.61 2.41 -1.20
CA ALA A 35 -10.93 1.77 -2.47
C ALA A 35 -11.91 2.58 -3.33
N LEU A 36 -12.72 3.43 -2.70
CA LEU A 36 -13.76 4.23 -3.35
C LEU A 36 -13.32 5.66 -3.68
N CYS A 37 -12.19 6.11 -3.14
CA CYS A 37 -11.60 7.39 -3.53
C CYS A 37 -10.88 7.23 -4.86
N SER A 38 -11.04 8.22 -5.74
CA SER A 38 -10.16 8.38 -6.89
C SER A 38 -8.71 8.47 -6.43
N ARG A 39 -7.79 7.91 -7.22
CA ARG A 39 -6.35 7.86 -6.90
C ARG A 39 -5.75 9.22 -6.55
N SER A 40 -6.30 10.30 -7.12
CA SER A 40 -5.86 11.68 -6.88
C SER A 40 -6.07 12.17 -5.43
N LYS A 41 -6.98 11.57 -4.66
CA LYS A 41 -7.26 12.01 -3.28
C LYS A 41 -6.46 11.23 -2.21
N ASP A 42 -5.81 10.12 -2.58
CA ASP A 42 -4.99 9.21 -1.75
C ASP A 42 -5.33 9.24 -0.24
N ARG A 43 -6.62 9.10 0.11
CA ARG A 43 -7.04 9.21 1.50
C ARG A 43 -6.67 7.93 2.23
N LYS A 44 -5.62 8.03 3.06
CA LYS A 44 -5.21 6.98 3.99
C LYS A 44 -6.25 6.85 5.10
N THR A 45 -6.73 5.64 5.30
CA THR A 45 -7.78 5.31 6.25
C THR A 45 -7.43 4.06 7.04
N ARG A 46 -7.88 4.02 8.30
CA ARG A 46 -7.84 2.82 9.16
C ARG A 46 -9.12 2.01 9.07
N TYR A 47 -10.20 2.58 8.55
CA TYR A 47 -11.49 1.93 8.50
C TYR A 47 -11.52 0.92 7.35
N ARG A 48 -12.08 -0.25 7.65
CA ARG A 48 -12.30 -1.34 6.71
C ARG A 48 -13.78 -1.68 6.66
N CYS A 49 -14.26 -1.99 5.47
CA CYS A 49 -15.61 -2.49 5.28
C CYS A 49 -15.78 -3.81 6.02
N ALA A 50 -16.78 -3.95 6.89
CA ALA A 50 -17.04 -5.23 7.58
C ALA A 50 -17.43 -6.36 6.61
N THR A 51 -18.07 -6.04 5.48
CA THR A 51 -18.49 -7.03 4.48
C THR A 51 -17.36 -7.44 3.54
N CYS A 52 -16.67 -6.46 2.92
CA CYS A 52 -15.70 -6.73 1.85
C CYS A 52 -14.24 -6.52 2.27
N ASN A 53 -13.98 -6.15 3.53
CA ASN A 53 -12.65 -5.89 4.10
C ASN A 53 -11.79 -4.84 3.36
N ARG A 54 -12.38 -4.11 2.41
CA ARG A 54 -11.70 -3.02 1.69
C ARG A 54 -11.54 -1.80 2.60
N PHE A 55 -10.42 -1.10 2.45
CA PHE A 55 -10.20 0.16 3.14
C PHE A 55 -11.17 1.23 2.61
N ILE A 56 -11.84 1.94 3.53
CA ILE A 56 -12.80 3.00 3.20
C ILE A 56 -12.56 4.23 4.08
N CYS A 57 -12.64 5.43 3.52
CA CYS A 57 -12.56 6.66 4.31
C CYS A 57 -13.92 6.96 4.95
N GLN A 58 -13.95 7.80 5.99
CA GLN A 58 -15.20 8.15 6.68
C GLN A 58 -16.30 8.67 5.74
N MET A 59 -15.93 9.39 4.67
CA MET A 59 -16.91 9.86 3.66
C MET A 59 -17.54 8.74 2.83
N HIS A 60 -16.85 7.63 2.67
CA HIS A 60 -17.31 6.46 1.93
C HIS A 60 -17.83 5.34 2.83
N THR A 61 -17.86 5.62 4.14
CA THR A 61 -18.50 4.78 5.14
C THR A 61 -19.97 5.18 5.22
N VAL A 62 -20.88 4.27 4.90
CA VAL A 62 -22.34 4.53 4.90
C VAL A 62 -22.88 4.62 6.32
N LYS A 63 -22.38 3.77 7.23
CA LYS A 63 -22.79 3.70 8.63
C LYS A 63 -21.55 3.58 9.51
N VAL A 64 -21.30 4.59 10.34
CA VAL A 64 -20.03 4.71 11.12
C VAL A 64 -19.90 3.57 12.12
N GLU A 65 -21.01 3.13 12.71
CA GLU A 65 -21.07 2.05 13.70
C GLU A 65 -20.67 0.70 13.10
N SER A 66 -21.21 0.37 11.93
CA SER A 66 -21.00 -0.93 11.27
C SER A 66 -19.95 -0.91 10.15
N ARG A 67 -19.36 0.26 9.88
CA ARG A 67 -18.23 0.47 8.95
C ARG A 67 -18.47 -0.19 7.59
N PHE A 68 -19.59 0.08 6.93
CA PHE A 68 -19.88 -0.46 5.58
C PHE A 68 -19.49 0.50 4.46
N CYS A 69 -19.05 -0.04 3.32
CA CYS A 69 -18.76 0.74 2.12
C CYS A 69 -20.01 0.92 1.24
N LYS A 70 -20.07 1.99 0.44
CA LYS A 70 -21.20 2.28 -0.46
C LYS A 70 -21.51 1.21 -1.52
N GLU A 71 -20.57 0.30 -1.79
CA GLU A 71 -20.76 -0.80 -2.75
C GLU A 71 -21.33 -2.08 -2.12
N CYS A 72 -21.32 -2.20 -0.79
CA CYS A 72 -21.83 -3.39 -0.13
C CYS A 72 -23.31 -3.18 0.22
N PRO A 73 -24.17 -4.18 -0.03
CA PRO A 73 -25.55 -4.12 0.43
C PRO A 73 -25.53 -4.13 1.96
N VAL A 74 -26.07 -3.07 2.58
CA VAL A 74 -26.31 -3.06 4.02
C VAL A 74 -27.57 -3.88 4.21
N THR A 75 -27.42 -5.17 4.48
CA THR A 75 -28.53 -6.01 4.94
C THR A 75 -28.89 -5.52 6.33
N HIS A 76 -29.83 -4.57 6.40
CA HIS A 76 -30.60 -4.34 7.60
C HIS A 76 -31.50 -5.55 7.76
N GLU A 77 -31.06 -6.53 8.53
CA GLU A 77 -31.98 -7.51 9.09
C GLU A 77 -32.59 -6.83 10.33
N GLU A 78 -33.88 -6.56 10.22
CA GLU A 78 -34.71 -5.80 11.16
C GLU A 78 -35.16 -6.67 12.34
#